data_AF-A0A0Q6SNX9-F1
#
_entry.id   AF-A0A0Q6SNX9-F1
#
_cell.length_a   1.000
_cell.length_b   1.000
_cell.length_c   1.000
_cell.angle_alpha   90.00
_cell.angle_beta   90.00
_cell.angle_gamma   90.00
#
_symmetry.space_group_name_H-M   'P 1'
#
loop_
_entity.id
_entity.type
_entity.pdbx_description
1 polymer ?
#
loop_
_entity_poly.entity_id
_entity_poly.type
_entity_poly.pdbx_seq_one_letter_code
_entity_poly.pdbx_strand_id
1 'polypeptide(L)'
;MLAANAASAALGQDDEHPFVMPGTPAKSVPAPTPWFTGAQLMRQLERHDAGAAAYLKGVYDATESGLWCYTDRRHVKLRKQSPEAMRADAVSYLRRQPAAKLDGRAAVLIVQMWQARWPCPPDGCCT
;
A
#
# COMPACT_ATOMS: atom_id res chain seq x y z
N MET A 1 35.65 -38.63 -21.67
CA MET A 1 35.96 -37.37 -20.97
C MET A 1 35.51 -36.22 -21.86
N LEU A 2 34.77 -35.28 -21.25
CA LEU A 2 34.32 -33.97 -21.71
C LEU A 2 33.35 -33.82 -22.91
N ALA A 3 32.21 -33.22 -22.54
CA ALA A 3 31.23 -32.56 -23.39
C ALA A 3 31.60 -31.07 -23.60
N ALA A 4 30.91 -30.47 -24.59
CA ALA A 4 30.53 -29.06 -24.73
C ALA A 4 31.65 -28.00 -24.84
N ASN A 5 31.61 -27.20 -25.92
CA ASN A 5 30.99 -25.87 -25.96
C ASN A 5 31.63 -25.01 -27.07
N ALA A 6 30.82 -24.43 -27.94
CA ALA A 6 31.13 -23.13 -28.56
C ALA A 6 29.84 -22.53 -29.09
N ALA A 7 29.26 -21.65 -28.28
CA ALA A 7 28.19 -20.74 -28.67
C ALA A 7 28.76 -19.62 -29.55
N SER A 8 27.99 -19.22 -30.56
CA SER A 8 28.00 -17.89 -31.18
C SER A 8 26.61 -17.74 -31.81
N ALA A 9 25.72 -17.01 -31.15
CA ALA A 9 25.48 -15.58 -31.33
C ALA A 9 24.41 -15.32 -32.39
N ALA A 10 23.31 -14.69 -31.98
CA ALA A 10 22.71 -13.50 -32.60
C ALA A 10 21.17 -13.53 -32.61
N LEU A 11 20.61 -12.46 -32.01
CA LEU A 11 19.50 -11.64 -32.52
C LEU A 11 18.10 -12.27 -32.64
N GLY A 12 17.14 -11.67 -31.92
CA GLY A 12 15.72 -11.88 -32.19
C GLY A 12 14.81 -11.34 -31.10
N GLN A 13 14.61 -10.04 -31.11
CA GLN A 13 13.54 -9.34 -30.40
C GLN A 13 12.21 -9.75 -31.05
N ASP A 14 11.28 -10.39 -30.32
CA ASP A 14 9.88 -10.40 -30.75
C ASP A 14 8.92 -10.38 -29.56
N ASP A 15 7.96 -9.49 -29.73
CA ASP A 15 6.94 -9.02 -28.83
C ASP A 15 5.81 -10.07 -28.82
N GLU A 16 5.95 -11.16 -28.07
CA GLU A 16 4.83 -12.09 -27.86
C GLU A 16 3.88 -11.51 -26.81
N HIS A 17 2.98 -10.64 -27.28
CA HIS A 17 1.67 -10.44 -26.68
C HIS A 17 1.06 -11.83 -26.42
N PRO A 18 0.81 -12.24 -25.16
CA PRO A 18 0.21 -13.54 -24.90
C PRO A 18 -1.17 -13.56 -25.54
N PHE A 19 -1.32 -14.38 -26.57
CA PHE A 19 -2.59 -14.67 -27.22
C PHE A 19 -3.49 -15.36 -26.19
N VAL A 20 -4.33 -14.59 -25.50
CA VAL A 20 -5.28 -15.12 -24.52
C VAL A 20 -6.39 -15.87 -25.28
N MET A 21 -6.24 -17.19 -25.37
CA MET A 21 -7.30 -18.08 -25.85
C MET A 21 -8.50 -18.02 -24.89
N PRO A 22 -9.74 -17.80 -25.37
CA PRO A 22 -10.92 -17.79 -24.51
C PRO A 22 -11.24 -19.23 -24.08
N GLY A 23 -10.92 -19.57 -22.83
CA GLY A 23 -11.33 -20.86 -22.25
C GLY A 23 -10.36 -21.53 -21.28
N THR A 24 -9.14 -21.02 -21.10
CA THR A 24 -8.28 -21.51 -20.01
C THR A 24 -8.70 -20.83 -18.70
N PRO A 25 -9.05 -21.57 -17.63
CA PRO A 25 -9.27 -20.95 -16.34
C PRO A 25 -7.96 -20.26 -15.96
N ALA A 26 -7.98 -18.94 -15.87
CA ALA A 26 -6.83 -18.18 -15.40
C ALA A 26 -6.40 -18.81 -14.08
N LYS A 27 -5.24 -19.47 -14.08
CA LYS A 27 -4.64 -20.03 -12.87
C LYS A 27 -4.41 -18.83 -11.97
N SER A 28 -5.32 -18.61 -11.01
CA SER A 28 -5.26 -17.47 -10.12
C SER A 28 -3.97 -17.62 -9.31
N VAL A 29 -2.92 -16.92 -9.74
CA VAL A 29 -1.69 -16.83 -8.95
C VAL A 29 -2.13 -16.18 -7.64
N PRO A 30 -2.02 -16.87 -6.50
CA PRO A 30 -2.40 -16.28 -5.23
C PRO A 30 -1.58 -15.01 -5.06
N ALA A 31 -2.26 -13.90 -4.77
CA ALA A 31 -1.59 -12.62 -4.57
C ALA A 31 -0.47 -12.82 -3.53
N PRO A 32 0.75 -12.30 -3.78
CA PRO A 32 1.85 -12.47 -2.85
C PRO A 32 1.43 -12.00 -1.47
N THR A 33 1.74 -12.80 -0.46
CA THR A 33 1.49 -12.44 0.93
C THR A 33 2.14 -11.10 1.21
N PRO A 34 1.43 -10.17 1.86
CA PRO A 34 1.97 -8.85 2.10
C PRO A 34 3.16 -8.96 3.06
N TRP A 35 4.30 -8.38 2.66
CA TRP A 35 5.51 -8.32 3.49
C TRP A 35 5.26 -7.57 4.82
N PHE A 36 4.23 -6.74 4.87
CA PHE A 36 3.80 -6.01 6.07
C PHE A 36 2.28 -5.94 6.19
N THR A 37 1.73 -6.61 7.20
CA THR A 37 0.28 -6.77 7.39
C THR A 37 -0.30 -5.73 8.36
N GLY A 38 -1.61 -5.48 8.29
CA GLY A 38 -2.31 -4.64 9.25
C GLY A 38 -2.16 -5.10 10.69
N ALA A 39 -2.19 -6.41 10.93
CA ALA A 39 -1.97 -6.99 12.25
C ALA A 39 -0.55 -6.74 12.78
N GLN A 40 0.47 -6.84 11.91
CA GLN A 40 1.86 -6.53 12.28
C GLN A 40 2.02 -5.04 12.61
N LEU A 41 1.50 -4.16 11.75
CA LEU A 41 1.52 -2.72 11.98
C LEU A 41 0.83 -2.37 13.31
N MET A 42 -0.37 -2.90 13.57
CA MET A 42 -1.10 -2.65 14.83
C MET A 42 -0.26 -3.01 16.05
N ARG A 43 0.36 -4.20 16.09
CA ARG A 43 1.19 -4.62 17.21
C ARG A 43 2.42 -3.73 17.41
N GLN A 44 3.07 -3.29 16.33
CA GLN A 44 4.22 -2.39 16.43
C GLN A 44 3.79 -0.99 16.88
N LEU A 45 2.65 -0.50 16.39
CA LEU A 45 2.02 0.72 16.86
C LEU A 45 1.45 0.60 18.28
N GLU A 46 1.27 -0.56 18.87
CA GLU A 46 0.93 -0.64 20.30
C GLU A 46 2.19 -0.53 21.17
N ARG A 47 3.33 -1.01 20.64
CA ARG A 47 4.63 -1.02 21.32
C ARG A 47 5.42 0.28 21.24
N HIS A 48 4.84 1.35 20.68
CA HIS A 48 5.55 2.61 20.46
C HIS A 48 6.78 2.47 19.56
N ASP A 49 6.74 1.54 18.60
CA ASP A 49 7.85 1.33 17.68
C ASP A 49 8.05 2.51 16.73
N ALA A 50 9.29 3.02 16.67
CA ALA A 50 9.65 4.16 15.83
C ALA A 50 9.60 3.81 14.33
N GLY A 51 9.89 2.56 13.96
CA GLY A 51 9.82 2.07 12.58
C GLY A 51 8.38 2.05 12.05
N ALA A 52 7.41 1.65 12.88
CA ALA A 52 6.00 1.70 12.52
C ALA A 52 5.47 3.14 12.37
N ALA A 53 5.94 4.07 13.21
CA ALA A 53 5.62 5.49 13.05
C ALA A 53 6.23 6.08 11.77
N ALA A 54 7.48 5.72 11.44
CA ALA A 54 8.12 6.10 10.19
C ALA A 54 7.41 5.49 8.97
N TYR A 55 6.94 4.24 9.07
CA TYR A 55 6.13 3.59 8.04
C TYR A 55 4.82 4.36 7.80
N LEU A 56 4.06 4.66 8.86
CA LEU A 56 2.83 5.47 8.75
C LEU A 56 3.11 6.81 8.07
N LYS A 57 4.19 7.48 8.48
CA LYS A 57 4.60 8.74 7.86
C LYS A 57 4.93 8.56 6.37
N GLY A 58 5.65 7.50 5.99
CA GLY A 58 5.97 7.22 4.60
C GLY A 58 4.72 6.95 3.76
N VAL A 59 3.75 6.20 4.27
CA VAL A 59 2.47 5.98 3.58
C VAL A 59 1.69 7.28 3.50
N TYR A 60 1.69 8.10 4.56
CA TYR A 60 1.04 9.41 4.57
C TYR A 60 1.61 10.28 3.46
N ASP A 61 2.92 10.53 3.48
CA ASP A 61 3.61 11.41 2.53
C ASP A 61 3.48 10.89 1.07
N ALA A 62 3.39 9.57 0.86
CA ALA A 62 3.27 8.97 -0.47
C ALA A 62 1.83 8.98 -1.04
N THR A 63 0.81 9.16 -0.20
CA THR A 63 -0.60 9.03 -0.60
C THR A 63 -1.40 10.31 -0.42
N GLU A 64 -0.88 11.23 0.39
CA GLU A 64 -1.31 12.63 0.47
C GLU A 64 -1.32 13.22 -0.95
N SER A 65 -2.40 13.94 -1.28
CA SER A 65 -2.63 14.60 -2.58
C SER A 65 -2.90 13.70 -3.79
N GLY A 66 -3.02 12.38 -3.62
CA GLY A 66 -3.43 11.47 -4.70
C GLY A 66 -4.69 10.69 -4.35
N LEU A 67 -4.62 9.91 -3.26
CA LEU A 67 -5.68 8.98 -2.89
C LEU A 67 -6.67 9.57 -1.88
N TRP A 68 -6.23 10.56 -1.11
CA TRP A 68 -7.00 11.30 -0.13
C TRP A 68 -6.41 12.69 -0.03
N CYS A 69 -7.24 13.65 0.39
CA CYS A 69 -6.93 15.06 0.18
C CYS A 69 -7.13 15.83 1.46
N TYR A 70 -6.03 16.40 1.94
CA TYR A 70 -6.04 17.32 3.04
C TYR A 70 -6.46 18.72 2.54
N THR A 71 -7.66 18.85 1.98
CA THR A 71 -8.15 20.13 1.47
C THR A 71 -9.21 20.75 2.38
N ASP A 72 -8.87 21.98 2.81
CA ASP A 72 -9.73 23.17 2.89
C ASP A 72 -9.97 23.82 4.29
N ARG A 73 -10.04 25.16 4.20
CA ARG A 73 -9.87 26.28 5.16
C ARG A 73 -10.58 26.21 6.51
N ARG A 74 -11.38 25.18 6.78
CA ARG A 74 -12.00 24.93 8.11
C ARG A 74 -11.17 23.98 8.98
N HIS A 75 -10.20 23.28 8.39
CA HIS A 75 -9.24 22.48 9.16
C HIS A 75 -8.10 23.38 9.62
N VAL A 76 -8.43 24.23 10.60
CA VAL A 76 -7.53 25.12 11.32
C VAL A 76 -6.28 24.35 11.74
N LYS A 77 -5.17 24.58 11.04
CA LYS A 77 -3.80 24.41 11.54
C LYS A 77 -3.56 23.16 12.40
N LEU A 78 -3.78 21.95 11.89
CA LEU A 78 -2.91 20.84 12.32
C LEU A 78 -1.58 21.05 11.63
N ARG A 79 -0.72 21.81 12.29
CA ARG A 79 0.68 22.00 11.97
C ARG A 79 1.36 20.62 12.06
N LYS A 80 1.17 19.76 11.05
CA LYS A 80 1.42 18.30 11.07
C LYS A 80 0.49 17.60 12.07
N GLN A 81 -0.26 16.56 11.66
CA GLN A 81 -0.68 15.57 12.67
C GLN A 81 0.61 15.10 13.36
N SER A 82 0.64 15.12 14.69
CA SER A 82 1.81 14.60 15.39
C SER A 82 1.92 13.09 15.10
N PRO A 83 3.13 12.52 15.09
CA PRO A 83 3.32 11.08 14.92
C PRO A 83 2.46 10.26 15.89
N GLU A 84 2.24 10.79 17.11
CA GLU A 84 1.39 10.20 18.14
C GLU A 84 -0.09 10.22 17.75
N ALA A 85 -0.58 11.33 17.18
CA ALA A 85 -1.96 11.44 16.72
C ALA A 85 -2.24 10.49 15.55
N MET A 86 -1.36 10.47 14.54
CA MET A 86 -1.45 9.53 13.41
C MET A 86 -1.49 8.08 13.88
N ARG A 87 -0.66 7.77 14.86
CA ARG A 87 -0.57 6.45 15.44
C ARG A 87 -1.82 6.07 16.25
N ALA A 88 -2.32 6.96 17.09
CA ALA A 88 -3.54 6.72 17.86
C ALA A 88 -4.74 6.47 16.93
N ASP A 89 -4.84 7.26 15.85
CA ASP A 89 -5.86 7.08 14.82
C ASP A 89 -5.71 5.73 14.11
N ALA A 90 -4.49 5.38 13.68
CA ALA A 90 -4.19 4.12 13.02
C ALA A 90 -4.51 2.90 13.90
N VAL A 91 -4.11 2.91 15.17
CA VAL A 91 -4.43 1.82 16.12
C VAL A 91 -5.93 1.73 16.33
N SER A 92 -6.60 2.86 16.54
CA SER A 92 -8.06 2.93 16.73
C SER A 92 -8.82 2.34 15.54
N TYR A 93 -8.36 2.65 14.30
CA TYR A 93 -8.95 2.10 13.09
C TYR A 93 -8.67 0.60 12.92
N LEU A 94 -7.41 0.17 13.07
CA LEU A 94 -7.02 -1.23 12.89
C LEU A 94 -7.69 -2.15 13.92
N ARG A 95 -7.85 -1.70 15.17
CA ARG A 95 -8.58 -2.45 16.21
C ARG A 95 -10.05 -2.71 15.87
N ARG A 96 -10.67 -1.85 15.05
CA ARG A 96 -12.06 -2.03 14.61
C ARG A 96 -12.19 -2.94 13.38
N GLN A 97 -11.08 -3.35 12.76
CA GLN A 97 -11.14 -4.23 11.59
C GLN A 97 -11.27 -5.70 12.00
N PRO A 98 -12.00 -6.52 11.22
CA PRO A 98 -12.02 -7.95 11.41
C PRO A 98 -10.63 -8.56 11.13
N ALA A 99 -10.30 -9.66 11.79
CA ALA A 99 -9.00 -10.34 11.66
C ALA A 99 -8.63 -10.63 10.19
N ALA A 100 -9.60 -11.10 9.39
CA ALA A 100 -9.41 -11.36 7.97
C ALA A 100 -8.96 -10.13 7.16
N LYS A 101 -9.36 -8.91 7.56
CA LYS A 101 -8.87 -7.68 6.94
C LYS A 101 -7.47 -7.31 7.42
N LEU A 102 -7.14 -7.60 8.66
CA LEU A 102 -5.82 -7.31 9.24
C LEU A 102 -4.69 -8.16 8.63
N ASP A 103 -5.03 -9.29 8.00
CA ASP A 103 -4.09 -10.08 7.20
C ASP A 103 -3.73 -9.42 5.86
N GLY A 104 -4.47 -8.38 5.47
CA GLY A 104 -4.19 -7.56 4.30
C GLY A 104 -2.98 -6.61 4.47
N ARG A 105 -2.57 -5.98 3.37
CA ARG A 105 -1.49 -4.98 3.34
C ARG A 105 -1.79 -3.81 4.28
N ALA A 106 -0.83 -3.50 5.16
CA ALA A 106 -0.97 -2.41 6.11
C ALA A 106 -1.25 -1.06 5.42
N ALA A 107 -0.46 -0.70 4.39
CA ALA A 107 -0.64 0.53 3.63
C ALA A 107 -2.06 0.70 3.09
N VAL A 108 -2.66 -0.36 2.53
CA VAL A 108 -4.02 -0.31 1.96
C VAL A 108 -5.05 0.02 3.03
N LEU A 109 -4.96 -0.61 4.21
CA LEU A 109 -5.89 -0.37 5.31
C LEU A 109 -5.76 1.06 5.85
N ILE A 110 -4.54 1.56 5.96
CA ILE A 110 -4.28 2.93 6.44
C ILE A 110 -4.75 3.98 5.42
N VAL A 111 -4.55 3.74 4.13
CA VAL A 111 -5.08 4.62 3.08
C VAL A 111 -6.61 4.65 3.11
N GLN A 112 -7.26 3.49 3.27
CA GLN A 112 -8.72 3.43 3.42
C GLN A 112 -9.22 4.23 4.63
N MET A 113 -8.49 4.19 5.74
CA MET A 113 -8.78 5.03 6.91
C MET A 113 -8.75 6.52 6.56
N TRP A 114 -7.71 6.97 5.85
CA TRP A 114 -7.57 8.37 5.48
C TRP A 114 -8.57 8.80 4.41
N GLN A 115 -8.89 7.94 3.44
CA GLN A 115 -9.94 8.18 2.44
C GLN A 115 -11.31 8.38 3.08
N ALA A 116 -11.65 7.54 4.07
CA ALA A 116 -12.91 7.66 4.80
C ALA A 116 -13.00 8.95 5.61
N ARG A 117 -11.86 9.49 6.04
CA ARG A 117 -11.79 10.70 6.88
C ARG A 117 -11.66 11.99 6.07
N TRP A 118 -10.89 11.94 5.00
CA TRP A 118 -10.54 13.06 4.14
C TRP A 118 -10.71 12.64 2.68
N PRO A 119 -11.96 12.42 2.24
CA PRO A 119 -12.23 12.07 0.87
C PRO A 119 -11.78 13.22 -0.02
N CYS A 120 -11.30 12.86 -1.20
CA CYS A 120 -10.86 13.85 -2.15
C CYS A 120 -12.06 14.53 -2.85
N PRO A 121 -12.06 15.87 -3.00
CA PRO A 121 -13.11 16.53 -3.77
C PRO A 121 -13.06 16.13 -5.26
N PRO A 122 -14.20 16.20 -5.96
CA PRO A 122 -14.32 15.77 -7.36
C PRO A 122 -13.47 16.61 -8.33
N ASP A 123 -13.15 17.85 -7.95
CA ASP A 123 -12.34 18.78 -8.74
C ASP A 123 -10.83 18.55 -8.59
N GLY A 124 -10.44 17.46 -7.92
CA GLY A 124 -9.05 17.05 -7.71
C GLY A 124 -8.47 17.47 -6.37
N CYS A 125 -7.41 16.77 -5.98
CA CYS A 125 -6.59 17.09 -4.82
C CYS A 125 -5.82 18.39 -5.06
N CYS A 126 -5.89 19.36 -4.14
CA CYS A 126 -4.91 20.45 -4.07
C CYS A 126 -4.75 21.26 -5.39
N THR A 127 -5.81 21.92 -5.86
CA THR A 127 -5.68 22.98 -6.88
C THR A 127 -5.31 24.33 -6.25
#